data_AF-A0A2P6VHA1-F1
#
_entry.id   AF-A0A2P6VHA1-F1
#
_cell.length_a   1.000
_cell.length_b   1.000
_cell.length_c   1.000
_cell.angle_alpha   90.00
_cell.angle_beta   90.00
_cell.angle_gamma   90.00
#
_symmetry.space_group_name_H-M   'P 1'
#
loop_
_entity.id
_entity.type
_entity.pdbx_description
1 polymer ?
#
loop_
_entity_poly.entity_id
_entity_poly.type
_entity_poly.pdbx_seq_one_letter_code
_entity_poly.pdbx_strand_id
1 'polypeptide(L)'
;MDVLGVTVSAPQDLPEHGVRVAFVELANTKLELLEPLGQGSPIAKFLERNAAGGVHHICLEVDDIGASVAHVGARVRLLDAKPKIGAHGLPVVFAHPKDLCGVLTELEEVQPASQRTQQQQQRQQGTAQQGHQGTAAEG
;
A
#
# COMPACT_ATOMS: atom_id res chain seq x y z
N MET A 1 -26.49 -4.41 -2.05
CA MET A 1 -26.19 -4.78 -0.67
C MET A 1 -24.68 -4.88 -0.54
N ASP A 2 -24.14 -4.42 0.59
CA ASP A 2 -22.80 -4.82 1.01
C ASP A 2 -22.82 -6.32 1.30
N VAL A 3 -22.07 -7.10 0.51
CA VAL A 3 -22.10 -8.57 0.49
C VAL A 3 -21.21 -9.15 1.59
N LEU A 4 -20.11 -8.46 1.91
CA LEU A 4 -19.06 -8.99 2.78
C LEU A 4 -19.08 -8.34 4.17
N GLY A 5 -19.80 -7.22 4.34
CA GLY A 5 -19.93 -6.55 5.64
C GLY A 5 -18.62 -5.91 6.11
N VAL A 6 -17.81 -5.43 5.16
CA VAL A 6 -16.47 -4.88 5.40
C VAL A 6 -16.47 -3.37 5.17
N THR A 7 -15.61 -2.66 5.92
CA THR A 7 -15.43 -1.23 5.70
C THR A 7 -14.52 -0.99 4.52
N VAL A 8 -14.96 -0.13 3.60
CA VAL A 8 -14.20 0.26 2.41
C VAL A 8 -13.96 1.76 2.45
N SER A 9 -12.73 2.20 2.18
CA SER A 9 -12.39 3.61 2.08
C SER A 9 -13.06 4.27 0.87
N ALA A 10 -13.07 5.61 0.84
CA ALA A 10 -13.31 6.33 -0.41
C ALA A 10 -12.19 5.99 -1.42
N PRO A 11 -12.51 5.91 -2.73
CA PRO A 11 -11.49 5.76 -3.76
C PRO A 11 -10.57 6.98 -3.82
N GLN A 12 -9.29 6.75 -4.05
CA GLN A 12 -8.25 7.76 -4.19
C GLN A 12 -7.51 7.56 -5.52
N ASP A 13 -7.37 8.64 -6.28
CA ASP A 13 -6.55 8.66 -7.49
C ASP A 13 -5.08 8.77 -7.13
N LEU A 14 -4.26 7.91 -7.74
CA LEU A 14 -2.81 7.90 -7.62
C LEU A 14 -2.19 7.98 -9.04
N PRO A 15 -2.17 9.17 -9.67
CA PRO A 15 -1.74 9.33 -11.05
C PRO A 15 -0.29 8.88 -11.31
N GLU A 16 0.61 9.09 -10.34
CA GLU A 16 2.02 8.68 -10.43
C GLU A 16 2.19 7.15 -10.49
N HIS A 17 1.23 6.41 -9.93
CA HIS A 17 1.19 4.95 -9.96
C HIS A 17 0.27 4.41 -11.06
N GLY A 18 -0.46 5.29 -11.77
CA GLY A 18 -1.39 4.91 -12.83
C GLY A 18 -2.57 4.07 -12.33
N VAL A 19 -3.00 4.27 -11.09
CA VAL A 19 -4.14 3.55 -10.50
C VAL A 19 -5.05 4.48 -9.69
N ARG A 20 -6.32 4.11 -9.56
CA ARG A 20 -7.21 4.52 -8.48
C ARG A 20 -7.31 3.37 -7.49
N VAL A 21 -7.18 3.66 -6.20
CA VAL A 21 -7.18 2.66 -5.13
C VAL A 21 -8.32 2.90 -4.14
N ALA A 22 -8.93 1.83 -3.65
CA ALA A 22 -9.74 1.84 -2.43
C ALA A 22 -9.28 0.71 -1.50
N PHE A 23 -9.34 0.94 -0.20
CA PHE A 23 -8.85 -0.01 0.80
C PHE A 23 -10.03 -0.69 1.50
N VAL A 24 -10.01 -2.02 1.52
CA VAL A 24 -10.83 -2.82 2.44
C VAL A 24 -10.02 -3.06 3.70
N GLU A 25 -10.49 -2.54 4.83
CA GLU A 25 -9.81 -2.68 6.11
C GLU A 25 -10.18 -4.02 6.76
N LEU A 26 -9.18 -4.86 7.02
CA LEU A 26 -9.32 -6.10 7.79
C LEU A 26 -8.51 -5.98 9.09
N ALA A 27 -8.77 -6.88 10.05
CA ALA A 27 -8.16 -6.80 11.38
C ALA A 27 -6.62 -6.88 11.37
N ASN A 28 -6.05 -7.59 10.40
CA ASN A 28 -4.63 -7.92 10.35
C ASN A 28 -3.95 -7.55 9.02
N THR A 29 -4.70 -7.07 8.04
CA THR A 29 -4.19 -6.76 6.70
C THR A 29 -5.17 -5.84 5.97
N LYS A 30 -4.84 -5.47 4.74
CA LYS A 30 -5.70 -4.67 3.86
C LYS A 30 -5.87 -5.38 2.53
N LEU A 31 -7.01 -5.17 1.89
CA LEU A 31 -7.15 -5.46 0.47
C LEU A 31 -7.13 -4.14 -0.30
N GLU A 32 -6.29 -4.07 -1.31
CA GLU A 32 -6.24 -2.94 -2.24
C GLU A 32 -7.06 -3.26 -3.48
N LEU A 33 -8.14 -2.51 -3.66
CA LEU A 33 -8.96 -2.55 -4.85
C LEU A 33 -8.38 -1.56 -5.86
N LEU A 34 -7.83 -2.07 -6.96
CA LEU A 34 -7.14 -1.26 -7.95
C LEU A 34 -7.96 -1.14 -9.24
N GLU A 35 -8.17 0.10 -9.68
CA GLU A 35 -8.73 0.44 -10.99
C GLU A 35 -7.63 1.12 -11.84
N PRO A 36 -7.48 0.78 -13.14
CA PRO A 36 -6.52 1.45 -14.00
C PRO A 36 -6.81 2.95 -14.11
N LEU A 37 -5.79 3.79 -13.96
CA LEU A 37 -5.89 5.22 -14.17
C LEU A 37 -4.94 5.66 -15.29
N GLY A 38 -5.51 6.12 -16.39
CA GLY A 38 -4.77 6.52 -17.59
C GLY A 38 -4.33 5.35 -18.48
N GLN A 39 -3.87 5.67 -19.70
CA GLN A 39 -3.51 4.67 -20.72
C GLN A 39 -2.24 3.87 -20.40
N GLY A 40 -1.40 4.38 -19.48
CA GLY A 40 -0.14 3.76 -19.08
C GLY A 40 -0.21 2.93 -17.80
N SER A 41 -1.42 2.60 -17.33
CA SER A 41 -1.59 1.89 -16.05
C SER A 41 -0.83 0.55 -16.02
N PRO A 42 -0.07 0.26 -14.95
CA PRO A 42 0.69 -0.99 -14.84
C PRO A 42 -0.21 -2.24 -14.77
N ILE A 43 -1.48 -2.08 -14.37
CA ILE A 43 -2.43 -3.18 -14.21
C ILE A 43 -3.33 -3.39 -15.44
N ALA A 44 -3.22 -2.56 -16.48
CA ALA A 44 -4.08 -2.64 -17.67
C ALA A 44 -3.99 -4.02 -18.36
N LYS A 45 -2.77 -4.49 -18.61
CA LYS A 45 -2.52 -5.80 -19.25
C LYS A 45 -3.01 -6.97 -18.40
N PHE A 46 -3.05 -6.82 -17.07
CA PHE A 46 -3.61 -7.85 -16.20
C PHE A 46 -5.12 -7.96 -16.41
N LEU A 47 -5.84 -6.85 -16.47
CA LEU A 47 -7.29 -6.85 -16.69
C LEU A 47 -7.69 -7.24 -18.11
N GLU A 48 -6.88 -6.91 -19.13
CA GLU A 48 -7.08 -7.42 -20.50
C GLU A 48 -7.08 -8.95 -20.54
N ARG A 49 -6.22 -9.59 -19.74
CA ARG A 49 -6.12 -11.05 -19.64
C ARG A 49 -7.13 -11.65 -18.67
N ASN A 50 -7.60 -10.87 -17.69
CA ASN A 50 -8.49 -11.28 -16.61
C ASN A 50 -9.67 -10.31 -16.53
N ALA A 51 -10.58 -10.36 -17.52
CA ALA A 51 -11.64 -9.38 -17.68
C ALA A 51 -12.63 -9.33 -16.49
N ALA A 52 -12.74 -10.39 -15.70
CA ALA A 52 -13.54 -10.44 -14.48
C ALA A 52 -12.82 -9.86 -13.24
N GLY A 53 -11.58 -9.40 -13.40
CA GLY A 53 -10.69 -9.04 -12.29
C GLY A 53 -9.95 -10.24 -11.69
N GLY A 54 -9.32 -10.02 -10.54
CA GLY A 54 -8.58 -11.05 -9.80
C GLY A 54 -7.54 -10.47 -8.85
N VAL A 55 -6.84 -11.35 -8.14
CA VAL A 55 -5.70 -10.96 -7.29
C VAL A 55 -4.50 -10.65 -8.18
N HIS A 56 -4.06 -9.39 -8.19
CA HIS A 56 -2.92 -8.94 -9.01
C HIS A 56 -1.58 -9.34 -8.40
N HIS A 57 -1.39 -9.07 -7.11
CA HIS A 57 -0.16 -9.31 -6.38
C HIS A 57 -0.43 -9.45 -4.88
N ILE A 58 0.59 -9.85 -4.13
CA ILE A 58 0.62 -9.81 -2.67
C ILE A 58 1.76 -8.88 -2.26
N CYS A 59 1.52 -8.02 -1.27
CA CYS A 59 2.55 -7.18 -0.66
C CYS A 59 2.96 -7.75 0.70
N LEU A 60 4.27 -7.87 0.92
CA LEU A 60 4.88 -8.31 2.17
C LEU A 60 5.68 -7.17 2.77
N GLU A 61 5.39 -6.85 4.03
CA GLU A 61 6.16 -5.90 4.81
C GLU A 61 7.58 -6.44 5.09
N VAL A 62 8.59 -5.59 4.95
CA VAL A 62 9.98 -5.85 5.36
C VAL A 62 10.52 -4.71 6.22
N ASP A 63 11.46 -5.00 7.11
CA ASP A 63 12.05 -3.97 7.99
C ASP A 63 13.11 -3.11 7.29
N ASP A 64 13.80 -3.66 6.29
CA ASP A 64 14.86 -2.99 5.51
C ASP A 64 14.80 -3.47 4.04
N ILE A 65 14.44 -2.57 3.14
CA ILE A 65 14.31 -2.87 1.71
C ILE A 65 15.65 -3.17 1.07
N GLY A 66 16.74 -2.53 1.51
CA GLY A 66 18.08 -2.73 0.97
C GLY A 66 18.59 -4.13 1.29
N ALA A 67 18.45 -4.55 2.55
CA ALA A 67 18.76 -5.91 2.99
C ALA A 67 17.89 -6.94 2.27
N SER A 68 16.60 -6.65 2.09
CA SER A 68 15.65 -7.52 1.38
C SER A 68 15.99 -7.67 -0.09
N VAL A 69 16.33 -6.58 -0.79
CA VAL A 69 16.80 -6.60 -2.18
C VAL A 69 18.05 -7.47 -2.32
N ALA A 70 19.03 -7.31 -1.43
CA ALA A 70 20.26 -8.11 -1.47
C ALA A 70 19.98 -9.60 -1.21
N HIS A 71 19.16 -9.92 -0.21
CA HIS A 71 18.86 -11.29 0.17
C HIS A 71 17.97 -12.01 -0.86
N VAL A 72 16.87 -11.40 -1.26
CA VAL A 72 15.89 -11.97 -2.20
C VAL A 72 16.44 -11.95 -3.62
N GLY A 73 17.06 -10.84 -4.04
CA GLY A 73 17.63 -10.67 -5.38
C GLY A 73 18.77 -11.64 -5.71
N ALA A 74 19.41 -12.23 -4.70
CA ALA A 74 20.40 -13.29 -4.90
C ALA A 74 19.79 -14.64 -5.37
N ARG A 75 18.46 -14.81 -5.24
CA ARG A 75 17.76 -16.09 -5.48
C ARG A 75 16.56 -15.97 -6.41
N VAL A 76 15.98 -14.77 -6.50
CA VAL A 76 14.72 -14.47 -7.17
C VAL A 76 14.93 -13.25 -8.07
N ARG A 77 14.40 -13.28 -9.29
CA ARG A 77 14.45 -12.11 -10.18
C ARG A 77 13.60 -10.98 -9.60
N LEU A 78 14.20 -9.82 -9.42
CA LEU A 78 13.48 -8.58 -9.13
C LEU A 78 13.11 -7.88 -10.45
N LEU A 79 11.94 -7.24 -10.50
CA LEU A 79 11.49 -6.50 -11.68
C LEU A 79 12.30 -5.22 -11.90
N ASP A 80 12.75 -4.61 -10.81
CA ASP A 80 13.60 -3.43 -10.81
C ASP A 80 14.86 -3.68 -9.97
N ALA A 81 15.99 -3.13 -10.43
CA ALA A 81 17.27 -3.26 -9.72
C ALA A 81 17.36 -2.41 -8.44
N LYS A 82 16.50 -1.41 -8.30
CA LYS A 82 16.45 -0.49 -7.16
C LYS A 82 14.99 -0.33 -6.69
N PRO A 83 14.75 -0.16 -5.38
CA PRO A 83 13.44 0.18 -4.88
C PRO A 83 12.90 1.46 -5.51
N LYS A 84 11.58 1.52 -5.69
CA LYS A 84 10.82 2.71 -6.08
C LYS A 84 9.93 3.14 -4.92
N ILE A 85 9.33 4.31 -4.98
CA ILE A 85 8.30 4.69 -4.02
C ILE A 85 6.98 4.09 -4.48
N GLY A 86 6.31 3.35 -3.58
CA GLY A 86 5.00 2.73 -3.78
C GLY A 86 3.84 3.65 -3.42
N ALA A 87 2.61 3.14 -3.53
CA ALA A 87 1.37 3.89 -3.32
C ALA A 87 1.23 4.48 -1.91
N HIS A 88 1.89 3.87 -0.91
CA HIS A 88 1.92 4.37 0.47
C HIS A 88 3.03 5.39 0.75
N GLY A 89 3.80 5.80 -0.27
CA GLY A 89 4.95 6.67 -0.09
C GLY A 89 6.17 5.97 0.51
N LEU A 90 6.18 4.65 0.51
CA LEU A 90 7.24 3.81 1.09
C LEU A 90 8.09 3.13 -0.01
N PRO A 91 9.34 2.75 0.27
CA PRO A 91 10.16 2.02 -0.68
C PRO A 91 9.62 0.62 -0.97
N VAL A 92 9.48 0.27 -2.25
CA VAL A 92 8.98 -1.03 -2.72
C VAL A 92 9.84 -1.64 -3.82
N VAL A 93 9.84 -2.97 -3.90
CA VAL A 93 10.36 -3.72 -5.06
C VAL A 93 9.48 -4.92 -5.36
N PHE A 94 9.35 -5.29 -6.63
CA PHE A 94 8.59 -6.47 -7.04
C PHE A 94 9.50 -7.64 -7.39
N ALA A 95 9.16 -8.82 -6.88
CA ALA A 95 9.74 -10.10 -7.25
C ALA A 95 8.93 -10.76 -8.38
N HIS A 96 9.63 -11.31 -9.36
CA HIS A 96 9.04 -11.82 -10.59
C HIS A 96 8.25 -13.12 -10.35
N PRO A 97 7.00 -13.24 -10.80
CA PRO A 97 6.11 -14.38 -10.49
C PRO A 97 6.65 -15.75 -10.93
N LYS A 98 7.42 -15.81 -12.02
CA LYS A 98 8.08 -17.04 -12.50
C LYS A 98 8.99 -17.72 -11.47
N ASP A 99 9.46 -16.99 -10.46
CA ASP A 99 10.31 -17.53 -9.40
C ASP A 99 9.53 -17.77 -8.10
N LEU A 100 8.26 -17.38 -8.04
CA LEU A 100 7.38 -17.43 -6.86
C LEU A 100 6.03 -18.09 -7.20
N CYS A 101 6.06 -19.25 -7.85
CA CYS A 101 4.88 -20.07 -8.13
C CYS A 101 3.74 -19.32 -8.87
N GLY A 102 4.09 -18.33 -9.69
CA GLY A 102 3.12 -17.54 -10.46
C GLY A 102 2.60 -16.28 -9.75
N VAL A 103 3.00 -16.02 -8.50
CA VAL A 103 2.52 -14.89 -7.71
C VAL A 103 3.46 -13.69 -7.86
N LEU A 104 2.95 -12.58 -8.37
CA LEU A 104 3.66 -11.31 -8.33
C LEU A 104 3.71 -10.87 -6.86
N THR A 105 4.90 -10.64 -6.32
CA THR A 105 5.08 -10.34 -4.90
C THR A 105 5.80 -9.00 -4.75
N GLU A 106 5.20 -8.07 -4.03
CA GLU A 106 5.81 -6.80 -3.64
C GLU A 106 6.45 -6.96 -2.25
N LEU A 107 7.61 -6.35 -2.07
CA LEU A 107 8.24 -6.13 -0.77
C LEU A 107 8.17 -4.63 -0.50
N GLU A 108 7.50 -4.23 0.57
CA GLU A 108 7.37 -2.83 1.00
C GLU A 108 8.09 -2.64 2.34
N GLU A 109 8.99 -1.65 2.41
CA GLU A 109 9.62 -1.31 3.68
C GLU A 109 8.66 -0.54 4.56
N VAL A 110 8.50 -1.05 5.78
CA VAL A 110 7.72 -0.39 6.82
C VAL A 110 8.62 -0.12 8.00
N GLN A 111 8.39 0.99 8.69
CA GLN A 111 9.09 1.21 9.95
C GLN A 111 8.69 0.13 10.96
N PRO A 112 9.61 -0.26 11.88
CA PRO A 112 9.31 -1.23 12.91
C PRO A 112 8.01 -0.86 13.64
N ALA A 113 7.19 -1.86 13.98
CA ALA A 113 5.92 -1.63 14.68
C ALA A 113 6.06 -0.75 15.93
N SER A 114 7.20 -0.85 16.62
CA SER A 114 7.57 -0.01 17.77
C SER A 114 7.62 1.50 17.46
N GLN A 115 8.03 1.87 16.25
CA GLN A 115 8.08 3.26 15.78
C GLN A 115 6.71 3.72 15.26
N ARG A 116 5.96 2.82 14.60
CA ARG A 116 4.59 3.09 14.13
C ARG A 116 3.63 3.40 15.30
N THR A 117 3.70 2.64 16.39
CA THR A 117 2.88 2.87 17.59
C THR A 117 3.20 4.21 18.27
N GLN A 118 4.49 4.57 18.37
CA GLN A 118 4.89 5.85 18.97
C GLN A 118 4.45 7.04 18.11
N GLN A 119 4.56 6.94 16.79
CA GLN A 119 4.16 8.02 15.89
C GLN A 119 2.63 8.20 15.82
N GLN A 120 1.85 7.10 15.87
CA GLN A 120 0.39 7.18 15.98
C GLN A 120 -0.05 7.77 17.33
N GLN A 121 0.59 7.40 18.43
CA GLN A 121 0.33 7.98 19.76
C GLN A 121 0.67 9.47 19.83
N GLN A 122 1.79 9.89 19.24
CA GLN A 122 2.18 11.31 19.17
C GLN A 122 1.22 12.14 18.31
N ARG A 123 0.72 11.59 17.19
CA ARG A 123 -0.29 12.27 16.35
C ARG A 123 -1.62 12.46 17.07
N GLN A 124 -2.06 11.48 17.88
CA GLN A 124 -3.29 11.58 18.68
C GLN A 124 -3.16 12.57 19.86
N GLN A 125 -1.97 12.69 20.47
CA GLN A 125 -1.71 13.64 21.55
C GLN A 125 -1.58 15.10 21.04
N GLY A 126 -1.08 15.31 19.82
CA GLY A 126 -0.99 16.63 19.20
C GLY A 126 -2.35 17.24 18.86
N THR A 127 -3.34 16.43 18.45
CA THR A 127 -4.70 16.90 18.16
C THR A 127 -5.51 17.28 19.41
N ALA A 128 -5.17 16.72 20.58
CA ALA A 128 -5.87 17.01 21.84
C ALA A 128 -5.51 18.38 22.44
N GLN A 129 -4.38 18.98 22.07
CA GLN A 129 -3.93 20.26 22.62
C GLN A 129 -4.43 21.50 21.86
N GLN A 130 -4.93 21.36 20.63
CA GLN A 130 -5.43 22.49 19.83
C GLN A 130 -6.94 22.79 20.02
N GLY A 131 -7.66 22.00 20.80
CA GLY A 131 -9.11 22.16 21.01
C GLY A 131 -9.54 23.03 22.20
N HIS A 132 -8.61 23.66 22.95
CA HIS A 132 -8.95 24.34 24.22
C HIS A 132 -8.81 25.87 24.21
N GLN A 133 -8.63 26.51 23.05
CA GLN A 133 -8.64 27.98 22.95
C GLN A 133 -9.67 28.42 21.91
N GLY A 134 -10.92 28.60 22.32
CA GLY A 134 -11.95 29.07 21.39
C GLY A 134 -13.37 29.22 21.93
N THR A 135 -13.59 29.56 23.20
CA THR A 135 -14.91 30.05 23.66
C THR A 135 -14.76 31.07 24.79
N ALA A 136 -14.53 32.34 24.46
CA ALA A 136 -14.85 33.47 25.34
C ALA A 136 -14.80 34.79 24.55
N ALA A 137 -15.96 35.27 24.10
CA ALA A 137 -16.30 36.70 24.01
C ALA A 137 -17.73 36.84 23.45
N GLU A 138 -18.73 36.73 24.32
CA GLU A 138 -19.93 37.55 24.24
C GLU A 138 -19.70 38.75 25.17
N GLY A 139 -19.97 39.96 24.69
CA GLY A 139 -19.81 41.22 25.43
C GLY A 139 -19.81 42.43 24.52
#